data_AF-A0A0A9YSZ6-F1
#
_entry.id   AF-A0A0A9YSZ6-F1
#
_cell.length_a   1.000
_cell.length_b   1.000
_cell.length_c   1.000
_cell.angle_alpha   90.00
_cell.angle_beta   90.00
_cell.angle_gamma   90.00
#
_symmetry.space_group_name_H-M   'P 1'
#
loop_
_entity.id
_entity.type
_entity.pdbx_description
1 polymer ?
#
loop_
_entity_poly.entity_id
_entity_poly.type
_entity_poly.pdbx_seq_one_letter_code
_entity_poly.pdbx_strand_id
1 'polypeptide(L)'
;MLQTFTEYVPVSIKYEHVEHPNENASNIEVIQQAKINRHLKFRDGTNTLGIIFFCLIFGCVLGTLGPQKHIVINFFNVIYEVLLKMLMGAIWFTPLGVGSIICGKIISLGQLSQTLTQLSWFILAVAIGFGIYQFIIIQCIYFFFVRKNPFKYYGSFGPAILTAFATASKSAALPITFRIMDDKVKVDKRITRFILPIGTINMDGTALFISASIIFIAQMNNIYLGMGEILTIGLSCTAASMSSATVPSAALVLVLMLCSTINAPTEDVSLLFAIDWFVDRLRTTNNLLGDCYACAVVEKLSRVELSVSEDEDGGEYKMNGQAAAVGNGTCVIDIPRNETTNI
;
A
#
# COMPACT_ATOMS: atom_id res chain seq x y z
N MET A 1 -4.51 12.90 -11.26
CA MET A 1 -3.81 12.09 -12.30
C MET A 1 -4.72 10.90 -12.62
N LEU A 2 -4.93 10.51 -13.87
CA LEU A 2 -5.93 9.51 -14.28
C LEU A 2 -5.29 8.12 -14.41
N GLN A 3 -6.03 7.03 -14.15
CA GLN A 3 -5.61 5.66 -14.50
C GLN A 3 -6.25 5.28 -15.84
N THR A 4 -5.43 4.92 -16.83
CA THR A 4 -5.87 4.48 -18.15
C THR A 4 -5.55 3.00 -18.34
N PHE A 5 -6.40 2.29 -19.07
CA PHE A 5 -6.11 0.95 -19.57
C PHE A 5 -6.45 0.86 -21.04
N THR A 6 -5.76 -0.05 -21.74
CA THR A 6 -5.98 -0.30 -23.16
C THR A 6 -7.07 -1.35 -23.31
N GLU A 7 -8.21 -0.95 -23.87
CA GLU A 7 -9.25 -1.89 -24.28
C GLU A 7 -9.01 -2.27 -25.75
N TYR A 8 -9.00 -3.57 -26.01
CA TYR A 8 -8.83 -4.14 -27.34
C TYR A 8 -10.21 -4.51 -27.89
N VAL A 9 -10.74 -3.68 -28.78
CA VAL A 9 -12.06 -3.90 -29.39
C VAL A 9 -11.87 -4.41 -30.83
N PRO A 10 -12.45 -5.56 -31.21
CA PRO A 10 -12.39 -6.06 -32.58
C PRO A 10 -13.29 -5.21 -33.49
N VAL A 11 -12.74 -4.70 -34.60
CA VAL A 11 -13.41 -3.69 -35.44
C VAL A 11 -14.36 -4.29 -36.48
N SER A 12 -14.18 -5.57 -36.83
CA SER A 12 -15.10 -6.38 -37.65
C SER A 12 -14.44 -7.71 -37.97
N ILE A 13 -15.24 -8.78 -37.98
CA ILE A 13 -14.86 -10.06 -38.61
C ILE A 13 -15.23 -9.90 -40.09
N LYS A 14 -14.25 -9.87 -41.00
CA LYS A 14 -14.53 -9.98 -42.43
C LYS A 14 -14.54 -11.46 -42.78
N TYR A 15 -15.70 -11.95 -43.24
CA TYR A 15 -15.81 -13.27 -43.86
C TYR A 15 -15.44 -13.12 -45.34
N GLU A 16 -14.38 -13.80 -45.77
CA GLU A 16 -14.02 -13.90 -47.19
C GLU A 16 -14.35 -15.32 -47.64
N HIS A 17 -15.29 -15.45 -48.57
CA HIS A 17 -15.62 -16.75 -49.17
C HIS A 17 -14.53 -17.12 -50.16
N VAL A 18 -13.73 -18.13 -49.83
CA VAL A 18 -12.84 -18.79 -50.80
C VAL A 18 -13.53 -20.06 -51.26
N GLU A 19 -14.10 -20.02 -52.47
CA GLU A 19 -14.56 -21.24 -53.14
C GLU A 19 -13.34 -21.99 -53.68
N HIS A 20 -13.05 -23.15 -53.11
CA HIS A 20 -12.14 -24.11 -53.74
C HIS A 20 -12.95 -24.95 -54.75
N PRO A 21 -12.56 -24.94 -56.04
CA PRO A 21 -13.20 -25.79 -57.02
C PRO A 21 -12.68 -27.22 -56.82
N ASN A 22 -13.55 -28.05 -56.25
CA ASN A 22 -13.49 -29.50 -56.10
C ASN A 22 -13.20 -30.03 -54.70
N GLU A 23 -14.05 -31.00 -54.36
CA GLU A 23 -14.03 -31.95 -53.24
C GLU A 23 -14.80 -31.56 -51.97
N ASN A 24 -15.69 -32.49 -51.60
CA ASN A 24 -16.61 -32.49 -50.46
C ASN A 24 -15.94 -32.01 -49.16
N ALA A 25 -16.09 -30.73 -48.82
CA ALA A 25 -15.62 -30.17 -47.56
C ALA A 25 -16.80 -29.60 -46.76
N SER A 26 -17.25 -30.37 -45.77
CA SER A 26 -18.06 -29.88 -44.67
C SER A 26 -17.34 -28.70 -43.98
N ASN A 27 -17.99 -27.53 -43.97
CA ASN A 27 -17.79 -26.36 -43.11
C ASN A 27 -16.36 -26.20 -42.53
N ILE A 28 -15.51 -25.47 -43.25
CA ILE A 28 -14.28 -24.92 -42.66
C ILE A 28 -14.45 -23.40 -42.62
N GLU A 29 -14.88 -22.87 -41.46
CA GLU A 29 -14.82 -21.44 -41.17
C GLU A 29 -13.36 -21.05 -40.89
N VAL A 30 -12.74 -20.33 -41.82
CA VAL A 30 -11.42 -19.74 -41.63
C VAL A 30 -11.57 -18.48 -40.78
N ILE A 31 -11.12 -18.52 -39.53
CA ILE A 31 -11.07 -17.35 -38.64
C ILE A 31 -9.86 -16.48 -39.05
N GLN A 32 -10.09 -15.40 -39.80
CA GLN A 32 -9.05 -14.40 -40.06
C GLN A 32 -8.93 -13.42 -38.88
N GLN A 33 -7.68 -13.11 -38.51
CA GLN A 33 -7.30 -12.24 -37.39
C GLN A 33 -8.11 -10.93 -37.36
N ALA A 34 -8.85 -10.72 -36.28
CA ALA A 34 -9.56 -9.48 -36.03
C ALA A 34 -8.57 -8.31 -35.95
N LYS A 35 -8.79 -7.26 -36.76
CA LYS A 35 -8.03 -6.01 -36.64
C LYS A 35 -8.43 -5.33 -35.33
N ILE A 36 -7.51 -5.31 -34.38
CA ILE A 36 -7.76 -4.78 -33.04
C ILE A 36 -7.49 -3.26 -33.05
N ASN A 37 -8.51 -2.45 -32.78
CA ASN A 37 -8.30 -1.02 -32.51
C ASN A 37 -8.05 -0.82 -31.01
N ARG A 38 -7.02 -0.04 -30.69
CA ARG A 38 -6.66 0.32 -29.32
C ARG A 38 -7.51 1.52 -28.90
N HIS A 39 -8.44 1.32 -27.97
CA HIS A 39 -9.14 2.42 -27.33
C HIS A 39 -8.59 2.62 -25.92
N LEU A 40 -8.14 3.85 -25.64
CA LEU A 40 -7.80 4.26 -24.28
C LEU A 40 -9.10 4.56 -23.55
N LYS A 41 -9.45 3.72 -22.58
CA LYS A 41 -10.56 3.99 -21.66
C LYS A 41 -10.00 4.44 -20.31
N PHE A 42 -10.66 5.44 -19.73
CA PHE A 42 -10.40 5.87 -18.38
C PHE A 42 -11.07 4.90 -17.41
N ARG A 43 -10.34 4.51 -16.36
CA ARG A 43 -10.91 3.71 -15.27
C ARG A 43 -11.45 4.65 -14.20
N ASP A 44 -12.69 4.41 -13.78
CA ASP A 44 -13.25 5.09 -12.61
C ASP A 44 -12.51 4.62 -11.35
N GLY A 45 -11.89 5.57 -10.64
CA GLY A 45 -11.09 5.30 -9.46
C GLY A 45 -10.04 6.38 -9.20
N THR A 46 -9.61 6.51 -7.94
CA THR A 46 -8.57 7.47 -7.56
C THR A 46 -7.19 6.92 -7.91
N ASN A 47 -6.41 7.65 -8.72
CA ASN A 47 -5.01 7.30 -8.99
C ASN A 47 -4.10 7.74 -7.82
N THR A 48 -4.08 6.95 -6.76
CA THR A 48 -3.29 7.25 -5.56
C THR A 48 -1.79 7.33 -5.86
N LEU A 49 -1.24 6.42 -6.66
CA LEU A 49 0.19 6.39 -6.99
C LEU A 49 0.63 7.64 -7.76
N GLY A 50 -0.16 8.06 -8.75
CA GLY A 50 0.12 9.28 -9.51
C GLY A 50 0.03 10.54 -8.66
N ILE A 51 -0.90 10.58 -7.68
CA ILE A 51 -0.97 11.68 -6.71
C ILE A 51 0.28 11.69 -5.82
N ILE A 52 0.70 10.54 -5.29
CA ILE A 52 1.92 10.44 -4.46
C ILE A 52 3.14 10.91 -5.27
N PHE A 53 3.32 10.42 -6.49
CA PHE A 53 4.44 10.80 -7.35
C PHE A 53 4.48 12.31 -7.62
N PHE A 54 3.34 12.91 -7.94
CA PHE A 54 3.25 14.36 -8.08
C PHE A 54 3.60 15.09 -6.79
N CYS A 55 3.06 14.66 -5.65
CA CYS A 55 3.34 15.27 -4.35
C CYS A 55 4.82 15.17 -3.95
N LEU A 56 5.51 14.07 -4.30
CA LEU A 56 6.94 13.91 -4.06
C LEU A 56 7.75 14.89 -4.89
N ILE A 57 7.51 14.97 -6.21
CA ILE A 57 8.20 15.93 -7.08
C ILE A 57 7.92 17.36 -6.63
N PHE A 58 6.65 17.68 -6.37
CA PHE A 58 6.24 18.99 -5.88
C PHE A 58 6.95 19.34 -4.57
N GLY A 59 7.01 18.40 -3.62
CA GLY A 59 7.71 18.57 -2.34
C GLY A 59 9.21 18.80 -2.52
N CYS A 60 9.88 18.02 -3.39
CA CYS A 60 11.30 18.20 -3.70
C CYS A 60 11.59 19.57 -4.32
N VAL A 61 10.80 19.99 -5.32
CA VAL A 61 10.96 21.30 -5.98
C VAL A 61 10.66 22.44 -4.99
N LEU A 62 9.61 22.32 -4.17
CA LEU A 62 9.29 23.29 -3.13
C LEU A 62 10.43 23.42 -2.10
N GLY A 63 11.11 22.31 -1.79
CA GLY A 63 12.29 22.30 -0.91
C GLY A 63 13.45 23.15 -1.43
N THR A 64 13.62 23.23 -2.75
CA THR A 64 14.67 24.04 -3.39
C THR A 64 14.35 25.53 -3.51
N LEU A 65 13.12 25.95 -3.21
CA LEU A 65 12.72 27.35 -3.27
C LEU A 65 13.23 28.13 -2.04
N GLY A 66 13.35 29.45 -2.21
CA GLY A 66 13.77 30.38 -1.16
C GLY A 66 12.72 30.56 -0.05
N PRO A 67 12.84 31.59 0.80
CA PRO A 67 12.07 31.74 2.05
C PRO A 67 10.54 31.79 1.86
N GLN A 68 10.04 32.07 0.66
CA GLN A 68 8.60 32.05 0.37
C GLN A 68 7.97 30.65 0.50
N LYS A 69 8.77 29.57 0.45
CA LYS A 69 8.28 28.19 0.60
C LYS A 69 7.57 27.94 1.93
N HIS A 70 7.95 28.64 2.99
CA HIS A 70 7.40 28.45 4.33
C HIS A 70 5.88 28.71 4.39
N ILE A 71 5.35 29.60 3.55
CA ILE A 71 3.90 29.87 3.47
C ILE A 71 3.16 28.61 3.01
N VAL A 72 3.66 27.97 1.94
CA VAL A 72 3.06 26.77 1.36
C VAL A 72 3.22 25.57 2.30
N ILE A 73 4.40 25.41 2.90
CA ILE A 73 4.67 24.35 3.89
C ILE A 73 3.73 24.49 5.10
N ASN A 74 3.58 25.69 5.64
CA ASN A 74 2.68 25.95 6.77
C ASN A 74 1.22 25.70 6.41
N PHE A 75 0.78 26.09 5.21
CA PHE A 75 -0.56 25.78 4.73
C PHE A 75 -0.85 24.27 4.73
N PHE A 76 0.04 23.46 4.16
CA PHE A 76 -0.13 22.00 4.15
C PHE A 76 -0.04 21.38 5.55
N ASN A 77 0.82 21.90 6.43
CA ASN A 77 0.90 21.45 7.81
C ASN A 77 -0.41 21.73 8.58
N VAL A 78 -1.02 22.90 8.41
CA VAL A 78 -2.31 23.22 9.04
C VAL A 78 -3.41 22.29 8.53
N ILE A 79 -3.47 22.02 7.21
CA ILE A 79 -4.43 21.07 6.64
C ILE A 79 -4.22 19.67 7.24
N TYR A 80 -2.98 19.21 7.33
CA TYR A 80 -2.65 17.92 7.92
C TYR A 80 -3.17 17.81 9.36
N GLU A 81 -2.95 18.82 10.20
CA GLU A 81 -3.45 18.86 11.58
C GLU A 81 -4.98 18.85 11.65
N VAL A 82 -5.67 19.55 10.75
CA VAL A 82 -7.14 19.51 10.65
C VAL A 82 -7.62 18.11 10.27
N LEU A 83 -6.98 17.46 9.30
CA LEU A 83 -7.32 16.10 8.87
C LEU A 83 -7.14 15.10 10.01
N LEU A 84 -6.05 15.21 10.78
CA LEU A 84 -5.84 14.38 11.96
C LEU A 84 -6.93 14.60 13.02
N LYS A 85 -7.33 15.85 13.28
CA LYS A 85 -8.42 16.14 14.23
C LYS A 85 -9.77 15.58 13.79
N MET A 86 -10.12 15.71 12.51
CA MET A 86 -11.34 15.11 11.95
C MET A 86 -11.32 13.58 12.10
N LEU A 87 -10.17 12.97 11.83
CA LEU A 87 -9.98 11.54 12.02
C LEU A 87 -10.17 11.11 13.48
N MET A 88 -9.68 11.88 14.46
CA MET A 88 -9.91 11.56 15.87
C MET A 88 -11.39 11.43 16.20
N GLY A 89 -12.24 12.27 15.60
CA GLY A 89 -13.69 12.14 15.69
C GLY A 89 -14.21 10.83 15.08
N ALA A 90 -13.73 10.47 13.89
CA ALA A 90 -14.12 9.23 13.21
C ALA A 90 -13.70 7.95 13.99
N ILE A 91 -12.56 8.00 14.71
CA ILE A 91 -12.08 6.86 15.52
C ILE A 91 -13.10 6.47 16.60
N TRP A 92 -13.83 7.42 17.18
CA TRP A 92 -14.86 7.11 18.18
C TRP A 92 -16.00 6.24 17.63
N PHE A 93 -16.29 6.33 16.33
CA PHE A 93 -17.30 5.51 15.66
C PHE A 93 -16.76 4.16 15.19
N THR A 94 -15.44 3.95 15.25
CA THR A 94 -14.78 2.74 14.76
C THR A 94 -15.35 1.45 15.38
N PRO A 95 -15.58 1.34 16.71
CA PRO A 95 -16.13 0.11 17.29
C PRO A 95 -17.49 -0.30 16.69
N LEU A 96 -18.37 0.67 16.40
CA LEU A 96 -19.67 0.41 15.76
C LEU A 96 -19.51 0.01 14.29
N GLY A 97 -18.63 0.71 13.55
CA GLY A 97 -18.35 0.38 12.16
C GLY A 97 -17.74 -1.02 11.99
N VAL A 98 -16.75 -1.36 12.83
CA VAL A 98 -16.13 -2.69 12.87
C VAL A 98 -17.15 -3.77 13.17
N GLY A 99 -17.99 -3.56 14.19
CA GLY A 99 -19.04 -4.53 14.57
C GLY A 99 -20.01 -4.84 13.42
N SER A 100 -20.48 -3.80 12.72
CA SER A 100 -21.40 -3.96 11.58
C SER A 100 -20.78 -4.74 10.42
N ILE A 101 -19.52 -4.46 10.08
CA ILE A 101 -18.81 -5.13 8.98
C ILE A 101 -18.59 -6.62 9.30
N ILE A 102 -18.22 -6.94 10.54
CA ILE A 102 -18.02 -8.34 10.98
C ILE A 102 -19.34 -9.10 10.91
N CYS A 103 -20.41 -8.56 11.49
CA CYS A 103 -21.74 -9.19 11.47
C CYS A 103 -22.26 -9.43 10.05
N GLY A 104 -22.14 -8.42 9.17
CA GLY A 104 -22.58 -8.54 7.77
C GLY A 104 -21.86 -9.64 7.00
N LYS A 105 -20.59 -9.94 7.34
CA LYS A 105 -19.82 -10.99 6.68
C LYS A 105 -20.10 -12.38 7.23
N ILE A 106 -20.34 -12.52 8.54
CA ILE A 106 -20.76 -13.80 9.14
C ILE A 106 -22.06 -14.31 8.50
N ILE A 107 -23.01 -13.41 8.21
CA ILE A 107 -24.29 -13.74 7.57
C ILE A 107 -24.11 -14.23 6.12
N SER A 108 -23.05 -13.78 5.43
CA SER A 108 -22.81 -14.14 4.02
C SER A 108 -22.17 -15.51 3.79
N LEU A 109 -21.87 -16.26 4.85
CA LEU A 109 -21.23 -17.58 4.75
C LEU A 109 -22.28 -18.69 4.80
N GLY A 110 -22.51 -19.33 3.64
CA GLY A 110 -23.38 -20.51 3.52
C GLY A 110 -22.69 -21.80 3.99
N GLN A 111 -23.48 -22.76 4.48
CA GLN A 111 -23.01 -24.09 4.91
C GLN A 111 -22.52 -24.95 3.73
N LEU A 112 -21.27 -25.43 3.79
CA LEU A 112 -20.74 -26.46 2.88
C LEU A 112 -19.80 -27.42 3.63
N SER A 113 -20.38 -28.46 4.24
CA SER A 113 -19.73 -29.25 5.31
C SER A 113 -18.53 -30.13 4.91
N GLN A 114 -18.31 -30.41 3.62
CA GLN A 114 -17.17 -31.24 3.16
C GLN A 114 -16.02 -30.41 2.57
N THR A 115 -16.30 -29.36 1.80
CA THR A 115 -15.29 -28.40 1.31
C THR A 115 -14.71 -27.54 2.45
N LEU A 116 -15.47 -27.35 3.54
CA LEU A 116 -15.03 -26.61 4.71
C LEU A 116 -13.76 -27.17 5.36
N THR A 117 -13.55 -28.49 5.38
CA THR A 117 -12.40 -29.07 6.09
C THR A 117 -11.07 -28.74 5.40
N GLN A 118 -10.97 -28.98 4.09
CA GLN A 118 -9.75 -28.66 3.31
C GLN A 118 -9.50 -27.15 3.29
N LEU A 119 -10.57 -26.35 3.16
CA LEU A 119 -10.48 -24.90 3.15
C LEU A 119 -10.11 -24.32 4.53
N SER A 120 -10.54 -24.97 5.61
CA SER A 120 -10.14 -24.62 6.98
C SER A 120 -8.65 -24.88 7.21
N TRP A 121 -8.11 -25.99 6.70
CA TRP A 121 -6.66 -26.25 6.74
C TRP A 121 -5.87 -25.21 5.97
N PHE A 122 -6.36 -24.79 4.80
CA PHE A 122 -5.76 -23.69 4.06
C PHE A 122 -5.79 -22.37 4.83
N ILE A 123 -6.95 -21.97 5.39
CA ILE A 123 -7.06 -20.75 6.22
C ILE A 123 -6.07 -20.82 7.39
N LEU A 124 -6.00 -21.97 8.06
CA LEU A 124 -5.10 -22.17 9.20
C LEU A 124 -3.63 -22.06 8.76
N ALA A 125 -3.25 -22.69 7.65
CA ALA A 125 -1.89 -22.62 7.12
C ALA A 125 -1.49 -21.17 6.78
N VAL A 126 -2.37 -20.42 6.12
CA VAL A 126 -2.13 -19.01 5.78
C VAL A 126 -2.08 -18.14 7.03
N ALA A 127 -3.00 -18.36 8.00
CA ALA A 127 -3.00 -17.63 9.26
C ALA A 127 -1.74 -17.90 10.10
N ILE A 128 -1.26 -19.14 10.12
CA ILE A 128 0.03 -19.51 10.74
C ILE A 128 1.17 -18.83 10.01
N GLY A 129 1.18 -18.84 8.67
CA GLY A 129 2.20 -18.16 7.87
C GLY A 129 2.29 -16.66 8.19
N PHE A 130 1.14 -15.99 8.25
CA PHE A 130 1.05 -14.60 8.70
C PHE A 130 1.53 -14.42 10.14
N GLY A 131 1.16 -15.31 11.05
CA GLY A 131 1.63 -15.29 12.44
C GLY A 131 3.15 -15.42 12.55
N ILE A 132 3.75 -16.37 11.82
CA ILE A 132 5.21 -16.58 11.78
C ILE A 132 5.89 -15.34 11.22
N TYR A 133 5.40 -14.80 10.10
CA TYR A 133 5.94 -13.58 9.53
C TYR A 133 5.88 -12.41 10.53
N GLN A 134 4.72 -12.21 11.17
CA GLN A 134 4.47 -11.05 12.02
C GLN A 134 5.08 -11.12 13.43
N PHE A 135 5.18 -12.31 14.02
CA PHE A 135 5.67 -12.49 15.39
C PHE A 135 7.11 -13.01 15.46
N ILE A 136 7.63 -13.54 14.36
CA ILE A 136 9.00 -14.06 14.29
C ILE A 136 9.81 -13.23 13.30
N ILE A 137 9.51 -13.30 12.00
CA ILE A 137 10.38 -12.74 10.95
C ILE A 137 10.57 -11.23 11.12
N ILE A 138 9.48 -10.46 11.16
CA ILE A 138 9.56 -9.00 11.25
C ILE A 138 10.10 -8.53 12.61
N GLN A 139 9.86 -9.30 13.68
CA GLN A 139 10.38 -8.99 15.01
C GLN A 139 11.89 -9.23 15.09
N CYS A 140 12.38 -10.30 14.45
CA CYS A 140 13.81 -10.56 14.30
C CYS A 140 14.50 -9.45 13.50
N ILE A 141 13.91 -9.03 12.37
CA ILE A 141 14.42 -7.91 11.57
C ILE A 141 14.49 -6.64 12.43
N TYR A 142 13.39 -6.27 13.11
CA TYR A 142 13.37 -5.10 13.98
C TYR A 142 14.42 -5.18 15.08
N PHE A 143 14.53 -6.31 15.76
CA PHE A 143 15.50 -6.48 16.84
C PHE A 143 16.94 -6.38 16.33
N PHE A 144 17.24 -6.98 15.16
CA PHE A 144 18.57 -6.98 14.58
C PHE A 144 19.05 -5.56 14.21
N PHE A 145 18.20 -4.79 13.51
CA PHE A 145 18.55 -3.45 13.04
C PHE A 145 18.35 -2.38 14.12
N VAL A 146 17.19 -2.35 14.76
CA VAL A 146 16.79 -1.28 15.71
C VAL A 146 17.35 -1.52 17.11
N ARG A 147 17.58 -2.78 17.50
CA ARG A 147 18.08 -3.21 18.83
C ARG A 147 17.24 -2.67 19.99
N LYS A 148 15.92 -2.57 19.79
CA LYS A 148 14.91 -2.20 20.79
C LYS A 148 13.92 -3.34 20.96
N ASN A 149 13.12 -3.31 22.03
CA ASN A 149 12.10 -4.33 22.29
C ASN A 149 11.00 -4.30 21.19
N PRO A 150 10.91 -5.35 20.34
CA PRO A 150 9.94 -5.42 19.25
C PRO A 150 8.48 -5.48 19.73
N PHE A 151 8.20 -6.16 20.84
CA PHE A 151 6.82 -6.36 21.30
C PHE A 151 6.19 -5.08 21.86
N LYS A 152 7.01 -4.20 22.46
CA LYS A 152 6.57 -2.86 22.87
C LYS A 152 6.20 -2.00 21.65
N TYR A 153 6.95 -2.15 20.55
CA TYR A 153 6.66 -1.50 19.29
C TYR A 153 5.33 -2.04 18.71
N TYR A 154 5.19 -3.36 18.59
CA TYR A 154 3.96 -4.01 18.11
C TYR A 154 2.71 -3.56 18.88
N GLY A 155 2.76 -3.54 20.22
CA GLY A 155 1.61 -3.17 21.07
C GLY A 155 1.11 -1.73 20.86
N SER A 156 1.94 -0.85 20.28
CA SER A 156 1.54 0.54 20.01
C SER A 156 0.52 0.66 18.88
N PHE A 157 0.48 -0.33 17.97
CA PHE A 157 -0.34 -0.31 16.74
C PHE A 157 -1.72 -0.93 16.89
N GLY A 158 -2.13 -1.37 18.09
CA GLY A 158 -3.43 -2.01 18.31
C GLY A 158 -4.64 -1.34 17.63
N PRO A 159 -4.83 0.00 17.73
CA PRO A 159 -5.92 0.69 17.04
C PRO A 159 -5.81 0.63 15.50
N ALA A 160 -4.61 0.80 14.94
CA ALA A 160 -4.41 0.73 13.49
C ALA A 160 -4.62 -0.69 12.96
N ILE A 161 -4.16 -1.71 13.70
CA ILE A 161 -4.41 -3.13 13.41
C ILE A 161 -5.91 -3.39 13.36
N LEU A 162 -6.66 -2.95 14.38
CA LEU A 162 -8.10 -3.16 14.45
C LEU A 162 -8.84 -2.49 13.29
N THR A 163 -8.49 -1.24 12.96
CA THR A 163 -9.09 -0.53 11.83
C THR A 163 -8.76 -1.19 10.50
N ALA A 164 -7.50 -1.57 10.28
CA ALA A 164 -7.08 -2.23 9.04
C ALA A 164 -7.76 -3.60 8.87
N PHE A 165 -7.84 -4.38 9.95
CA PHE A 165 -8.51 -5.66 9.96
C PHE A 165 -10.01 -5.52 9.68
N ALA A 166 -10.66 -4.53 10.27
CA ALA A 166 -12.09 -4.32 10.08
C ALA A 166 -12.43 -3.86 8.66
N THR A 167 -11.69 -2.86 8.18
CA THR A 167 -11.92 -2.21 6.89
C THR A 167 -11.33 -2.97 5.70
N ALA A 168 -10.44 -3.94 5.95
CA ALA A 168 -9.66 -4.62 4.93
C ALA A 168 -8.92 -3.64 4.00
N SER A 169 -8.48 -2.49 4.53
CA SER A 169 -7.78 -1.48 3.74
C SER A 169 -6.65 -0.79 4.52
N LYS A 170 -5.43 -0.85 3.96
CA LYS A 170 -4.27 -0.10 4.47
C LYS A 170 -4.52 1.40 4.39
N SER A 171 -5.06 1.88 3.27
CA SER A 171 -5.32 3.30 3.03
C SER A 171 -6.36 3.87 4.00
N ALA A 172 -7.35 3.07 4.42
CA ALA A 172 -8.33 3.48 5.42
C ALA A 172 -7.71 3.60 6.83
N ALA A 173 -6.72 2.75 7.15
CA ALA A 173 -6.01 2.77 8.43
C ALA A 173 -4.80 3.73 8.46
N LEU A 174 -4.38 4.24 7.30
CA LEU A 174 -3.20 5.08 7.14
C LEU A 174 -3.22 6.33 8.02
N PRO A 175 -4.33 7.09 8.13
CA PRO A 175 -4.36 8.28 8.99
C PRO A 175 -4.15 7.96 10.47
N ILE A 176 -4.69 6.83 10.95
CA ILE A 176 -4.52 6.37 12.34
C ILE A 176 -3.06 5.95 12.56
N THR A 177 -2.49 5.30 11.55
CA THR A 177 -1.10 4.86 11.55
C THR A 177 -0.16 6.05 11.65
N PHE A 178 -0.36 7.11 10.86
CA PHE A 178 0.41 8.36 10.99
C PHE A 178 0.40 8.89 12.41
N ARG A 179 -0.78 8.97 13.03
CA ARG A 179 -0.90 9.46 14.39
C ARG A 179 -0.17 8.59 15.42
N ILE A 180 -0.28 7.27 15.32
CA ILE A 180 0.43 6.35 16.23
C ILE A 180 1.95 6.51 16.06
N MET A 181 2.41 6.61 14.81
CA MET A 181 3.82 6.79 14.48
C MET A 181 4.37 8.13 15.03
N ASP A 182 3.61 9.21 14.88
CA ASP A 182 4.00 10.55 15.34
C ASP A 182 3.91 10.68 16.88
N ASP A 183 2.78 10.27 17.48
CA ASP A 183 2.48 10.57 18.90
C ASP A 183 3.05 9.51 19.87
N LYS A 184 2.84 8.21 19.56
CA LYS A 184 3.17 7.11 20.48
C LYS A 184 4.58 6.58 20.26
N VAL A 185 4.91 6.31 19.01
CA VAL A 185 6.18 5.70 18.62
C VAL A 185 7.28 6.76 18.47
N LYS A 186 6.88 7.97 18.06
CA LYS A 186 7.74 9.15 17.85
C LYS A 186 8.81 8.93 16.78
N VAL A 187 8.41 8.33 15.65
CA VAL A 187 9.26 8.26 14.46
C VAL A 187 9.30 9.64 13.79
N ASP A 188 10.44 10.01 13.21
CA ASP A 188 10.58 11.25 12.46
C ASP A 188 9.50 11.39 11.36
N LYS A 189 8.78 12.52 11.38
CA LYS A 189 7.67 12.81 10.45
C LYS A 189 8.11 12.80 8.98
N ARG A 190 9.36 13.13 8.68
CA ARG A 190 9.92 13.10 7.32
C ARG A 190 9.94 11.69 6.77
N ILE A 191 10.27 10.71 7.62
CA ILE A 191 10.30 9.29 7.26
C ILE A 191 8.89 8.74 7.12
N THR A 192 8.02 8.97 8.10
CA THR A 192 6.66 8.41 8.09
C THR A 192 5.87 8.90 6.88
N ARG A 193 5.95 10.20 6.57
CA ARG A 193 5.28 10.84 5.43
C ARG A 193 5.80 10.37 4.07
N PHE A 194 7.02 9.85 4.00
CA PHE A 194 7.59 9.30 2.77
C PHE A 194 7.28 7.80 2.62
N ILE A 195 7.58 7.00 3.64
CA ILE A 195 7.53 5.53 3.55
C ILE A 195 6.10 5.01 3.56
N LEU A 196 5.23 5.48 4.46
CA LEU A 196 3.89 4.91 4.60
C LEU A 196 3.03 5.05 3.33
N PRO A 197 3.05 6.18 2.58
CA PRO A 197 2.38 6.26 1.29
C PRO A 197 2.99 5.36 0.20
N ILE A 198 4.32 5.22 0.17
CA ILE A 198 5.03 4.37 -0.81
C ILE A 198 4.87 2.87 -0.49
N GLY A 199 4.55 2.53 0.78
CA GLY A 199 4.27 1.17 1.24
C GLY A 199 3.17 0.42 0.50
N THR A 200 2.45 1.07 -0.43
CA THR A 200 1.61 0.37 -1.42
C THR A 200 2.36 -0.68 -2.23
N ILE A 201 3.66 -0.50 -2.47
CA ILE A 201 4.53 -1.46 -3.17
C ILE A 201 4.90 -2.63 -2.26
N ASN A 202 4.96 -2.40 -0.93
CA ASN A 202 5.30 -3.40 0.07
C ASN A 202 4.07 -4.25 0.43
N MET A 203 4.02 -5.45 -0.14
CA MET A 203 2.85 -6.34 -0.14
C MET A 203 3.25 -7.78 0.23
N ASP A 204 4.10 -7.95 1.25
CA ASP A 204 4.60 -9.26 1.69
C ASP A 204 3.49 -10.26 2.02
N GLY A 205 2.44 -9.80 2.71
CA GLY A 205 1.27 -10.62 3.01
C GLY A 205 0.50 -11.04 1.76
N THR A 206 0.55 -10.24 0.69
CA THR A 206 -0.02 -10.60 -0.62
C THR A 206 0.82 -11.67 -1.29
N ALA A 207 2.16 -11.55 -1.27
CA ALA A 207 3.07 -12.57 -1.81
C ALA A 207 2.88 -13.92 -1.10
N LEU A 208 2.78 -13.90 0.24
CA LEU A 208 2.53 -15.10 1.05
C LEU A 208 1.20 -15.75 0.67
N PHE A 209 0.12 -14.97 0.58
CA PHE A 209 -1.20 -15.46 0.21
C PHE A 209 -1.21 -16.08 -1.20
N ILE A 210 -0.65 -15.40 -2.20
CA ILE A 210 -0.63 -15.89 -3.58
C ILE A 210 0.16 -17.20 -3.65
N SER A 211 1.34 -17.25 -3.02
CA SER A 211 2.18 -18.44 -3.00
C SER A 211 1.48 -19.64 -2.34
N ALA A 212 0.88 -19.42 -1.17
CA ALA A 212 0.13 -20.46 -0.46
C ALA A 212 -1.08 -20.95 -1.27
N SER A 213 -1.78 -20.03 -1.96
CA SER A 213 -2.94 -20.35 -2.79
C SER A 213 -2.59 -21.25 -3.97
N ILE A 214 -1.49 -20.95 -4.66
CA ILE A 214 -1.02 -21.75 -5.80
C ILE A 214 -0.62 -23.15 -5.34
N ILE A 215 0.13 -23.26 -4.24
CA ILE A 215 0.54 -24.55 -3.67
C ILE A 215 -0.68 -25.36 -3.23
N PHE A 216 -1.67 -24.71 -2.61
CA PHE A 216 -2.91 -25.36 -2.19
C PHE A 216 -3.69 -25.93 -3.38
N ILE A 217 -3.86 -25.15 -4.46
CA ILE A 217 -4.56 -25.60 -5.67
C ILE A 217 -3.79 -26.76 -6.33
N ALA A 218 -2.46 -26.68 -6.38
CA ALA A 218 -1.63 -27.77 -6.90
C ALA A 218 -1.83 -29.06 -6.09
N GLN A 219 -1.79 -28.97 -4.75
CA GLN A 219 -2.03 -30.11 -3.86
C GLN A 219 -3.43 -30.69 -4.00
N MET A 220 -4.45 -29.84 -4.15
CA MET A 220 -5.84 -30.28 -4.34
C MET A 220 -6.02 -31.07 -5.64
N ASN A 221 -5.25 -30.73 -6.68
CA ASN A 221 -5.24 -31.40 -7.98
C ASN A 221 -4.21 -32.52 -8.11
N ASN A 222 -3.54 -32.90 -7.02
CA ASN A 222 -2.44 -33.88 -7.02
C ASN A 222 -1.31 -33.54 -8.01
N ILE A 223 -1.08 -32.25 -8.26
CA ILE A 223 0.05 -31.76 -9.06
C ILE A 223 1.28 -31.74 -8.16
N TYR A 224 2.29 -32.53 -8.53
CA TYR A 224 3.56 -32.54 -7.82
C TYR A 224 4.40 -31.34 -8.24
N LEU A 225 4.72 -30.48 -7.28
CA LEU A 225 5.61 -29.34 -7.48
C LEU A 225 7.04 -29.71 -7.05
N GLY A 226 7.97 -29.70 -8.00
CA GLY A 226 9.39 -29.83 -7.74
C GLY A 226 9.98 -28.56 -7.11
N MET A 227 11.22 -28.66 -6.60
CA MET A 227 11.91 -27.52 -5.97
C MET A 227 12.08 -26.33 -6.92
N GLY A 228 12.34 -26.58 -8.21
CA GLY A 228 12.48 -25.52 -9.22
C GLY A 228 11.17 -24.76 -9.46
N GLU A 229 10.04 -25.46 -9.45
CA GLU A 229 8.71 -24.85 -9.60
C GLU A 229 8.34 -24.03 -8.37
N ILE A 230 8.62 -24.53 -7.17
CA ILE A 230 8.40 -23.80 -5.92
C ILE A 230 9.20 -22.49 -5.89
N LEU A 231 10.48 -22.52 -6.29
CA LEU A 231 11.31 -21.32 -6.38
C LEU A 231 10.78 -20.32 -7.43
N THR A 232 10.35 -20.84 -8.58
CA THR A 232 9.77 -20.02 -9.66
C THR A 232 8.48 -19.36 -9.18
N ILE A 233 7.58 -20.12 -8.55
CA ILE A 233 6.35 -19.60 -7.94
C ILE A 233 6.69 -18.51 -6.93
N GLY A 234 7.64 -18.74 -6.02
CA GLY A 234 8.05 -17.75 -5.02
C GLY A 234 8.48 -16.42 -5.66
N LEU A 235 9.38 -16.47 -6.65
CA LEU A 235 9.86 -15.28 -7.36
C LEU A 235 8.74 -14.57 -8.13
N SER A 236 7.89 -15.33 -8.84
CA SER A 236 6.76 -14.79 -9.58
C SER A 236 5.73 -14.14 -8.65
N CYS A 237 5.45 -14.74 -7.49
CA CYS A 237 4.54 -14.19 -6.48
C CYS A 237 5.06 -12.89 -5.89
N THR A 238 6.36 -12.81 -5.58
CA THR A 238 6.99 -11.57 -5.08
C THR A 238 6.93 -10.45 -6.12
N ALA A 239 7.22 -10.75 -7.38
CA ALA A 239 7.10 -9.77 -8.46
C ALA A 239 5.65 -9.33 -8.67
N ALA A 240 4.70 -10.27 -8.63
CA ALA A 240 3.27 -10.00 -8.79
C ALA A 240 2.69 -9.19 -7.63
N SER A 241 3.14 -9.42 -6.39
CA SER A 241 2.60 -8.70 -5.22
C SER A 241 2.91 -7.21 -5.26
N MET A 242 4.05 -6.81 -5.83
CA MET A 242 4.40 -5.39 -6.04
C MET A 242 3.46 -4.70 -7.05
N SER A 243 2.84 -5.48 -7.94
CA SER A 243 1.92 -5.00 -8.99
C SER A 243 0.46 -4.96 -8.55
N SER A 244 0.14 -5.42 -7.34
CA SER A 244 -1.22 -5.45 -6.82
C SER A 244 -1.71 -4.04 -6.51
N ALA A 245 -2.34 -3.39 -7.49
CA ALA A 245 -3.03 -2.12 -7.32
C ALA A 245 -4.10 -2.21 -6.21
N THR A 246 -4.44 -1.05 -5.63
CA THR A 246 -5.40 -0.84 -4.52
C THR A 246 -6.85 -1.16 -4.91
N VAL A 247 -7.12 -2.38 -5.38
CA VAL A 247 -8.46 -2.88 -5.71
C VAL A 247 -8.75 -4.09 -4.82
N PRO A 248 -9.87 -4.09 -4.07
CA PRO A 248 -10.28 -5.25 -3.28
C PRO A 248 -10.32 -6.54 -4.13
N SER A 249 -9.84 -7.64 -3.57
CA SER A 249 -9.74 -8.96 -4.23
C SER A 249 -8.85 -9.04 -5.48
N ALA A 250 -8.02 -8.03 -5.77
CA ALA A 250 -7.04 -8.07 -6.87
C ALA A 250 -6.03 -9.24 -6.76
N ALA A 251 -5.73 -9.67 -5.52
CA ALA A 251 -4.84 -10.80 -5.27
C ALA A 251 -5.38 -12.13 -5.83
N LEU A 252 -6.69 -12.34 -5.88
CA LEU A 252 -7.29 -13.56 -6.46
C LEU A 252 -7.13 -13.60 -7.99
N VAL A 253 -7.16 -12.43 -8.65
CA VAL A 253 -6.88 -12.32 -10.08
C VAL A 253 -5.43 -12.69 -10.38
N LEU A 254 -4.50 -12.30 -9.50
CA LEU A 254 -3.09 -12.70 -9.62
C LEU A 254 -2.89 -14.20 -9.42
N VAL A 255 -3.62 -14.83 -8.48
CA VAL A 255 -3.63 -16.28 -8.32
C VAL A 255 -4.11 -16.98 -9.59
N LEU A 256 -5.22 -16.52 -10.20
CA LEU A 256 -5.72 -17.07 -11.45
C LEU A 256 -4.68 -17.00 -12.58
N MET A 257 -4.02 -15.85 -12.72
CA MET A 257 -2.96 -15.67 -13.71
C MET A 257 -1.79 -16.63 -13.48
N LEU A 258 -1.34 -16.80 -12.24
CA LEU A 258 -0.20 -17.64 -11.90
C LEU A 258 -0.52 -19.15 -11.86
N CYS A 259 -1.78 -19.54 -11.65
CA CYS A 259 -2.21 -20.93 -11.83
C CYS A 259 -2.04 -21.37 -13.28
N SER A 260 -2.28 -20.49 -14.26
CA SER A 260 -2.07 -20.79 -15.68
C SER A 260 -0.60 -21.09 -16.01
N THR A 261 0.35 -20.46 -15.31
CA THR A 261 1.80 -20.71 -15.53
C THR A 261 2.27 -22.07 -15.06
N ILE A 262 1.54 -22.73 -14.16
CA ILE A 262 1.84 -24.08 -13.68
C ILE A 262 0.85 -25.13 -14.22
N ASN A 263 0.03 -24.78 -15.22
CA ASN A 263 -1.03 -25.61 -15.80
C ASN A 263 -2.02 -26.16 -14.76
N ALA A 264 -2.25 -25.44 -13.66
CA ALA A 264 -3.23 -25.82 -12.65
C ALA A 264 -4.65 -25.39 -13.07
N PRO A 265 -5.70 -26.18 -12.78
CA PRO A 265 -7.08 -25.81 -13.09
C PRO A 265 -7.47 -24.49 -12.41
N THR A 266 -7.89 -23.51 -13.22
CA THR A 266 -8.25 -22.17 -12.72
C THR A 266 -9.63 -22.13 -12.06
N GLU A 267 -10.46 -23.14 -12.28
CA GLU A 267 -11.80 -23.26 -11.70
C GLU A 267 -11.75 -23.33 -10.16
N ASP A 268 -10.69 -23.91 -9.62
CA ASP A 268 -10.49 -24.08 -8.18
C ASP A 268 -10.15 -22.79 -7.43
N VAL A 269 -9.77 -21.72 -8.15
CA VAL A 269 -9.58 -20.38 -7.56
C VAL A 269 -10.89 -19.84 -7.01
N SER A 270 -12.04 -20.28 -7.55
CA SER A 270 -13.37 -19.92 -7.06
C SER A 270 -13.57 -20.24 -5.57
N LEU A 271 -12.92 -21.30 -5.07
CA LEU A 271 -12.97 -21.70 -3.66
C LEU A 271 -12.32 -20.66 -2.74
N LEU A 272 -11.30 -19.95 -3.22
CA LEU A 272 -10.60 -18.92 -2.45
C LEU A 272 -11.46 -17.67 -2.27
N PHE A 273 -12.38 -17.37 -3.21
CA PHE A 273 -13.33 -16.25 -3.05
C PHE A 273 -14.22 -16.42 -1.81
N ALA A 274 -14.56 -17.66 -1.44
CA ALA A 274 -15.40 -17.93 -0.28
C ALA A 274 -14.74 -17.53 1.06
N ILE A 275 -13.41 -17.40 1.09
CA ILE A 275 -12.61 -17.15 2.30
C ILE A 275 -11.75 -15.90 2.24
N ASP A 276 -11.62 -15.28 1.06
CA ASP A 276 -10.85 -14.05 0.87
C ASP A 276 -11.36 -12.95 1.82
N TRP A 277 -12.66 -12.94 2.16
CA TRP A 277 -13.18 -12.01 3.16
C TRP A 277 -12.43 -12.07 4.50
N PHE A 278 -11.99 -13.24 4.96
CA PHE A 278 -11.24 -13.37 6.22
C PHE A 278 -9.74 -13.19 5.98
N VAL A 279 -9.21 -13.86 4.97
CA VAL A 279 -7.77 -13.91 4.68
C VAL A 279 -7.24 -12.54 4.24
N ASP A 280 -8.03 -11.76 3.50
CA ASP A 280 -7.68 -10.40 3.08
C ASP A 280 -7.44 -9.45 4.27
N ARG A 281 -8.17 -9.66 5.37
CA ARG A 281 -8.01 -8.84 6.59
C ARG A 281 -6.69 -9.12 7.29
N LEU A 282 -6.29 -10.39 7.37
CA LEU A 282 -4.98 -10.80 7.89
C LEU A 282 -3.85 -10.30 6.99
N ARG A 283 -4.00 -10.42 5.68
CA ARG A 283 -3.08 -9.90 4.66
C ARG A 283 -2.88 -8.40 4.80
N THR A 284 -3.98 -7.64 4.82
CA THR A 284 -3.96 -6.18 4.94
C THR A 284 -3.27 -5.72 6.21
N THR A 285 -3.56 -6.39 7.33
CA THR A 285 -2.96 -6.07 8.63
C THR A 285 -1.46 -6.33 8.63
N ASN A 286 -1.00 -7.46 8.08
CA ASN A 286 0.42 -7.77 7.93
C ASN A 286 1.14 -6.74 7.06
N ASN A 287 0.56 -6.41 5.91
CA ASN A 287 1.15 -5.43 5.00
C ASN A 287 1.28 -4.05 5.68
N LEU A 288 0.26 -3.62 6.43
CA LEU A 288 0.31 -2.34 7.16
C LEU A 288 1.41 -2.34 8.22
N LEU A 289 1.53 -3.44 8.96
CA LEU A 289 2.56 -3.55 9.99
C LEU A 289 3.94 -3.57 9.36
N GLY A 290 4.15 -4.30 8.26
CA GLY A 290 5.40 -4.28 7.50
C GLY A 290 5.86 -2.86 7.17
N ASP A 291 4.96 -2.00 6.71
CA ASP A 291 5.25 -0.58 6.42
C ASP A 291 5.67 0.19 7.68
N CYS A 292 5.03 -0.08 8.82
CA CYS A 292 5.40 0.52 10.11
C CYS A 292 6.78 0.05 10.59
N TYR A 293 7.12 -1.23 10.41
CA TYR A 293 8.44 -1.76 10.77
C TYR A 293 9.54 -1.20 9.86
N ALA A 294 9.26 -1.08 8.55
CA ALA A 294 10.17 -0.45 7.60
C ALA A 294 10.52 0.98 8.02
N CYS A 295 9.53 1.77 8.47
CA CYS A 295 9.79 3.13 9.00
C CYS A 295 10.80 3.13 10.14
N ALA A 296 10.68 2.22 11.11
CA ALA A 296 11.60 2.18 12.25
C ALA A 296 13.01 1.71 11.87
N VAL A 297 13.12 0.80 10.91
CA VAL A 297 14.43 0.35 10.39
C VAL A 297 15.10 1.51 9.64
N VAL A 298 14.39 2.19 8.75
CA VAL A 298 14.94 3.34 8.01
C VAL A 298 15.30 4.48 8.96
N GLU A 299 14.47 4.78 9.95
CA GLU A 299 14.79 5.77 10.99
C GLU A 299 16.11 5.44 11.70
N LYS A 300 16.32 4.17 12.04
CA LYS A 300 17.57 3.76 12.68
C LYS A 300 18.79 3.93 11.76
N LEU A 301 18.64 3.67 10.46
CA LEU A 301 19.71 3.75 9.48
C LEU A 301 20.03 5.20 9.07
N SER A 302 19.01 6.06 8.93
CA SER A 302 19.15 7.45 8.48
C SER A 302 19.42 8.46 9.61
N ARG A 303 19.77 8.02 10.83
CA ARG A 303 19.97 8.93 11.98
C ARG A 303 20.95 10.08 11.72
N VAL A 304 22.02 9.82 10.96
CA VAL A 304 23.05 10.82 10.65
C VAL A 304 22.52 11.88 9.68
N GLU A 305 21.73 11.47 8.68
CA GLU A 305 21.13 12.38 7.70
C GLU A 305 20.05 13.26 8.34
N LEU A 306 19.31 12.68 9.29
CA LEU A 306 18.27 13.40 10.04
C LEU A 306 18.85 14.47 10.97
N SER A 307 20.03 14.24 11.57
CA SER A 307 20.66 15.23 12.47
C SER A 307 21.22 16.43 11.72
N VAL A 308 21.81 16.24 10.54
CA VAL A 308 22.35 17.35 9.72
C VAL A 308 21.26 18.33 9.30
N SER A 309 20.06 17.82 9.05
CA SER A 309 18.93 18.64 8.60
C SER A 309 18.21 19.38 9.73
N GLU A 310 18.44 19.03 11.00
CA GLU A 310 17.98 19.82 12.15
C GLU A 310 18.89 21.04 12.38
N ASP A 311 20.19 20.90 12.13
CA ASP A 311 21.17 21.99 12.29
C ASP A 311 21.03 23.10 11.23
N GLU A 312 20.57 22.75 10.01
CA GLU A 312 20.30 23.73 8.95
C GLU A 312 19.01 24.55 9.19
N ASP A 313 17.99 23.97 9.83
CA ASP A 313 16.72 24.64 10.15
C ASP A 313 16.78 25.35 11.52
N GLY A 314 17.72 24.94 12.40
CA GLY A 314 17.99 25.50 13.72
C GLY A 314 18.95 26.70 13.74
N GLY A 315 19.33 27.23 12.57
CA GLY A 315 20.04 28.49 12.43
C GLY A 315 19.19 29.66 12.90
N GLU A 316 19.10 29.84 14.22
CA GLU A 316 18.65 31.06 14.87
C GLU A 316 19.39 32.24 14.21
N TYR A 317 18.67 33.03 13.42
CA TYR A 317 19.03 34.43 13.23
C TYR A 317 18.95 35.06 14.62
N LYS A 318 20.05 35.01 15.38
CA LYS A 318 20.26 35.83 16.56
C LYS A 318 20.26 37.27 16.08
N MET A 319 19.07 37.87 16.06
CA MET A 319 18.91 39.31 16.02
C MET A 319 19.55 39.84 17.30
N ASN A 320 20.83 40.19 17.20
CA ASN A 320 21.58 40.86 18.25
C ASN A 320 21.06 42.30 18.30
N GLY A 321 19.88 42.46 18.88
CA GLY A 321 19.20 43.73 19.04
C GLY A 321 18.23 43.60 20.20
N GLN A 322 18.58 44.20 21.34
CA GLN A 322 17.67 44.33 22.47
C GLN A 322 16.44 45.12 22.03
N ALA A 323 15.33 44.44 21.76
CA ALA A 323 14.05 45.09 21.57
C ALA A 323 13.48 45.45 22.96
N ALA A 324 13.67 46.70 23.37
CA ALA A 324 12.91 47.28 24.46
C ALA A 324 11.45 47.39 24.04
N ALA A 325 10.55 46.79 24.81
CA ALA A 325 9.12 46.89 24.59
C ALA A 325 8.65 48.33 24.83
N VAL A 326 8.01 48.96 23.83
CA VAL A 326 7.23 50.18 24.03
C VAL A 326 5.94 50.09 23.21
N GLY A 327 4.81 50.30 23.91
CA GLY A 327 3.46 50.31 23.34
C GLY A 327 3.17 51.52 22.47
N ASN A 328 2.10 51.39 21.70
CA ASN A 328 1.53 52.32 20.71
C ASN A 328 2.14 52.28 19.30
N GLY A 329 1.84 51.19 18.58
CA GLY A 329 1.32 51.25 17.21
C GLY A 329 2.18 51.82 16.08
N THR A 330 3.46 52.14 16.31
CA THR A 330 4.41 52.56 15.28
C THR A 330 5.75 51.90 15.51
N CYS A 331 6.22 51.13 14.52
CA CYS A 331 7.55 50.52 14.53
C CYS A 331 8.53 51.54 13.93
N VAL A 332 9.39 52.11 14.77
CA VAL A 332 10.55 52.89 14.31
C VAL A 332 11.71 51.91 14.22
N ILE A 333 12.21 51.70 13.00
CA ILE A 333 13.43 50.94 12.75
C ILE A 333 14.58 51.92 12.88
N ASP A 334 15.27 51.93 14.03
CA ASP A 334 16.55 52.63 14.16
C ASP A 334 17.62 51.84 13.40
N ILE A 335 17.99 52.36 12.23
CA ILE A 335 19.14 51.86 11.47
C ILE A 335 20.39 52.48 12.11
N PRO A 336 21.30 51.69 12.71
CA PRO A 336 22.54 52.23 13.23
C PRO A 336 23.36 52.82 12.08
N ARG A 337 23.64 54.14 12.13
CA ARG A 337 24.63 54.76 11.25
C ARG A 337 25.99 54.17 11.56
N ASN A 338 26.56 53.45 10.60
CA ASN A 338 27.94 52.99 10.68
C ASN A 338 28.88 54.18 10.46
N GLU A 339 29.64 54.59 11.48
CA GLU A 339 30.58 55.72 11.42
C GLU A 339 31.86 55.44 10.60
N THR A 340 31.87 54.44 9.70
CA THR A 340 33.07 54.06 8.93
C THR A 340 32.94 54.13 7.42
N THR A 341 31.97 54.85 6.86
CA THR A 341 31.93 55.13 5.40
C THR A 341 32.10 56.61 5.12
N ASN A 342 33.35 57.03 4.95
CA ASN A 342 33.73 58.21 4.16
C ASN A 342 34.01 57.75 2.73
N ILE A 343 33.00 57.71 1.85
CA ILE A 343 33.09 58.00 0.40
C ILE A 343 31.73 58.51 -0.06
#